data_AF-A0A3N9N328-F1
#
_entry.id   AF-A0A3N9N328-F1
#
_cell.length_a   1.000
_cell.length_b   1.000
_cell.length_c   1.000
_cell.angle_alpha   90.00
_cell.angle_beta   90.00
_cell.angle_gamma   90.00
#
_symmetry.space_group_name_H-M   'P 1'
#
loop_
_entity.id
_entity.type
_entity.pdbx_description
1 polymer ?
#
loop_
_entity_poly.entity_id
_entity_poly.type
_entity_poly.pdbx_seq_one_letter_code
_entity_poly.pdbx_strand_id
1 'polypeptide(L)'
;MQVKKQERDKCPMKILLKIFLSLLLLMPYEMAYSLNKEAGEVRNIIFLIGDGMGIGQISVFRVQKTGAFGELAVDKMPVTGLMKVH
;
A
#
# COMPACT_ATOMS: atom_id res chain seq x y z
N MET A 1 2.74 -51.02 -27.29
CA MET A 1 3.58 -50.17 -28.16
C MET A 1 2.65 -49.23 -28.93
N GLN A 2 2.42 -48.03 -28.39
CA GLN A 2 1.82 -46.91 -29.13
C GLN A 2 2.56 -45.65 -28.70
N VAL A 3 3.04 -44.96 -29.72
CA VAL A 3 3.92 -43.80 -29.70
C VAL A 3 3.03 -42.56 -29.66
N LYS A 4 3.26 -41.64 -28.72
CA LYS A 4 3.49 -40.21 -29.02
C LYS A 4 3.66 -39.40 -27.73
N LYS A 5 4.95 -39.17 -27.48
CA LYS A 5 5.57 -38.05 -26.76
C LYS A 5 4.68 -36.81 -26.82
N GLN A 6 4.09 -36.46 -25.69
CA GLN A 6 3.33 -35.23 -25.53
C GLN A 6 4.27 -34.04 -25.76
N GLU A 7 3.91 -33.26 -26.78
CA GLU A 7 4.72 -32.25 -27.46
C GLU A 7 5.28 -31.21 -26.48
N ARG A 8 6.61 -31.18 -26.41
CA ARG A 8 7.45 -30.29 -25.60
C ARG A 8 7.67 -28.95 -26.32
N ASP A 9 6.62 -28.33 -26.86
CA ASP A 9 6.73 -27.02 -27.52
C ASP A 9 6.03 -25.93 -26.71
N LYS A 10 6.17 -25.97 -25.38
CA LYS A 10 6.01 -24.74 -24.60
C LYS A 10 7.26 -23.91 -24.79
N CYS A 11 7.21 -23.03 -25.78
CA CYS A 11 8.27 -22.08 -26.15
C CYS A 11 8.94 -21.54 -24.87
N PRO A 12 10.22 -21.86 -24.62
CA PRO A 12 10.89 -21.51 -23.37
C PRO A 12 10.87 -20.00 -23.14
N MET A 13 10.84 -19.23 -24.22
CA MET A 13 10.73 -17.77 -24.20
C MET A 13 9.42 -17.28 -23.56
N LYS A 14 8.28 -17.99 -23.74
CA LYS A 14 6.98 -17.61 -23.14
C LYS A 14 6.89 -17.97 -21.66
N ILE A 15 7.53 -19.08 -21.25
CA ILE A 15 7.65 -19.43 -19.84
C ILE A 15 8.58 -18.44 -19.13
N LEU A 16 9.71 -18.12 -19.74
CA LEU A 16 10.70 -17.20 -19.18
C LEU A 16 10.14 -15.79 -19.05
N LEU A 17 9.41 -15.31 -20.07
CA LEU A 17 8.75 -14.01 -20.05
C LEU A 17 7.65 -13.93 -18.99
N LYS A 18 6.87 -15.01 -18.78
CA LYS A 18 5.85 -15.06 -17.72
C LYS A 18 6.46 -15.07 -16.32
N ILE A 19 7.57 -15.80 -16.13
CA ILE A 19 8.31 -15.82 -14.86
C ILE A 19 8.92 -14.44 -14.60
N PHE A 20 9.49 -13.80 -15.62
CA PHE A 20 10.08 -12.46 -15.49
C PHE A 20 9.02 -11.39 -15.20
N LEU A 21 7.86 -11.47 -15.86
CA LEU A 21 6.72 -10.57 -15.63
C LEU A 21 6.07 -10.79 -14.25
N SER A 22 6.02 -12.03 -13.75
CA SER A 22 5.54 -12.30 -12.39
C SER A 22 6.54 -11.86 -11.33
N LEU A 23 7.85 -11.98 -11.58
CA LEU A 23 8.90 -11.48 -10.68
C LEU A 23 8.90 -9.95 -10.60
N LEU A 24 8.66 -9.27 -11.72
CA LEU A 24 8.59 -7.80 -11.79
C LEU A 24 7.43 -7.23 -10.95
N LEU A 25 6.30 -7.94 -10.86
CA LEU A 25 5.15 -7.59 -10.03
C LEU A 25 5.38 -7.82 -8.53
N LEU A 26 6.38 -8.61 -8.15
CA LEU A 26 6.76 -8.87 -6.75
C LEU A 26 7.82 -7.90 -6.23
N MET A 27 8.41 -7.04 -7.07
CA MET A 27 9.42 -6.07 -6.60
C MET A 27 8.87 -4.84 -5.85
N PRO A 28 7.65 -4.31 -6.11
CA PRO A 28 7.19 -3.10 -5.43
C PRO A 28 6.58 -3.33 -4.03
N TYR A 29 6.42 -4.58 -3.56
CA TYR A 29 5.73 -4.81 -2.28
C TYR A 29 6.61 -4.59 -1.04
N GLU A 30 7.93 -4.79 -1.15
CA GLU A 30 8.84 -4.67 0.01
C GLU A 30 9.29 -3.22 0.29
N MET A 31 9.18 -2.31 -0.69
CA MET A 31 9.73 -0.95 -0.56
C MET A 31 8.85 0.05 0.22
N ALA A 32 7.68 -0.36 0.72
CA ALA A 32 6.77 0.54 1.42
C ALA A 32 6.84 0.45 2.96
N TYR A 33 7.62 -0.47 3.54
CA TYR A 33 7.62 -0.73 4.98
C TYR A 33 8.96 -0.40 5.66
N SER A 34 9.47 0.81 5.45
CA SER A 34 10.55 1.35 6.28
C SER A 34 10.03 2.53 7.08
N LEU A 35 9.19 2.23 8.07
CA LEU A 35 8.66 3.22 8.99
C LEU A 35 9.44 3.19 10.30
N ASN A 36 10.30 4.20 10.47
CA ASN A 36 10.83 4.71 11.74
C ASN A 36 11.33 3.65 12.73
N LYS A 37 12.43 2.97 12.39
CA LYS A 37 13.11 2.05 13.30
C LYS A 37 13.96 2.74 14.39
N GLU A 38 14.09 4.06 14.36
CA GLU A 38 14.93 4.84 15.29
C GLU A 38 14.09 5.94 15.96
N ALA A 39 13.02 5.56 16.66
CA ALA A 39 12.32 6.51 17.53
C ALA A 39 13.16 6.73 18.79
N GLY A 40 14.03 7.74 18.77
CA GLY A 40 14.68 8.23 19.98
C GLY A 40 13.65 8.69 21.04
N GLU A 41 14.14 9.06 22.22
CA GLU A 41 13.26 9.53 23.31
C GLU A 41 12.41 10.74 22.88
N VAL A 42 11.09 10.64 23.07
CA VAL A 42 10.13 11.69 22.73
C VAL A 42 10.18 12.80 23.77
N ARG A 43 10.58 14.00 23.35
CA ARG A 43 10.68 15.17 24.26
C ARG A 43 9.38 15.98 24.37
N ASN A 44 8.55 15.99 23.32
CA ASN A 44 7.36 16.81 23.24
C ASN A 44 6.23 16.04 22.52
N ILE A 45 4.98 16.27 22.96
CA ILE A 45 3.78 15.69 22.35
C ILE A 45 2.83 16.82 21.99
N ILE A 46 2.40 16.86 20.73
CA ILE A 46 1.31 17.73 20.27
C ILE A 46 0.14 16.82 19.93
N PHE A 47 -0.95 16.96 20.67
CA PHE A 47 -2.15 16.14 20.50
C PHE A 47 -3.28 16.95 19.88
N LEU A 48 -3.75 16.51 18.71
CA LEU A 48 -4.80 17.19 17.94
C LEU A 48 -6.06 16.31 17.97
N ILE A 49 -7.16 16.86 18.49
CA ILE A 49 -8.46 16.17 18.54
C ILE A 49 -9.41 16.87 17.57
N GLY A 50 -9.92 16.12 16.60
CA GLY A 50 -11.12 16.53 15.86
C GLY A 50 -12.35 15.97 16.56
N ASP A 51 -13.06 16.80 17.31
CA ASP A 51 -14.32 16.39 17.94
C ASP A 51 -15.35 16.05 16.85
N GLY A 52 -16.01 14.90 17.00
CA GLY A 52 -16.91 14.35 15.97
C GLY A 52 -16.25 14.02 14.62
N MET A 53 -14.92 14.06 14.51
CA MET A 53 -14.21 13.88 13.24
C MET A 53 -13.94 12.40 12.93
N GLY A 54 -14.95 11.74 12.38
CA GLY A 54 -14.80 10.39 11.82
C GLY A 54 -14.20 10.38 10.41
N ILE A 55 -13.91 9.17 9.89
CA ILE A 55 -13.35 8.97 8.53
C ILE A 55 -14.22 9.64 7.46
N GLY A 56 -15.55 9.55 7.58
CA GLY A 56 -16.48 10.19 6.66
C GLY A 56 -16.35 11.72 6.60
N GLN A 57 -16.19 12.36 7.76
CA GLN A 57 -16.03 13.82 7.84
C GLN A 57 -14.71 14.28 7.23
N ILE A 58 -13.62 13.53 7.49
CA ILE A 58 -12.31 13.77 6.88
C ILE A 58 -12.40 13.65 5.35
N SER A 59 -13.08 12.63 4.83
CA SER A 59 -13.25 12.41 3.39
C SER A 59 -14.06 13.51 2.72
N VAL A 60 -15.20 13.91 3.30
CA VAL A 60 -16.04 15.01 2.76
C VAL A 60 -15.24 16.31 2.72
N PHE A 61 -14.53 16.63 3.79
CA PHE A 61 -13.72 17.84 3.86
C PHE A 61 -12.56 17.83 2.85
N ARG A 62 -11.89 16.68 2.67
CA ARG A 62 -10.84 16.51 1.65
C ARG A 62 -11.37 16.80 0.26
N VAL A 63 -12.46 16.15 -0.13
CA VAL A 63 -13.05 16.35 -1.46
C VAL A 63 -13.48 17.80 -1.66
N GLN A 64 -14.10 18.41 -0.65
CA GLN A 64 -14.51 19.81 -0.69
C GLN A 64 -13.32 20.77 -0.83
N LYS A 65 -12.21 20.51 -0.12
CA LYS A 65 -11.08 21.44 -0.04
C LYS A 65 -10.07 21.26 -1.17
N THR A 66 -9.79 20.03 -1.57
CA THR A 66 -8.67 19.70 -2.48
C THR A 66 -9.13 18.99 -3.75
N GLY A 67 -10.41 18.63 -3.86
CA GLY A 67 -10.93 17.77 -4.92
C GLY A 67 -10.69 16.29 -4.64
N ALA A 68 -11.17 15.42 -5.55
CA ALA A 68 -11.23 13.97 -5.34
C ALA A 68 -9.87 13.27 -5.13
N PHE A 69 -8.79 13.83 -5.70
CA PHE A 69 -7.44 13.25 -5.64
C PHE A 69 -6.47 14.07 -4.79
N GLY A 70 -6.97 15.07 -4.06
CA GLY A 70 -6.13 15.87 -3.19
C GLY A 70 -5.95 15.26 -1.80
N GLU A 71 -5.06 15.84 -1.01
CA GLU A 71 -4.69 15.35 0.32
C GLU A 71 -4.76 16.46 1.37
N LEU A 72 -5.15 16.10 2.59
CA LEU A 72 -5.08 16.97 3.76
C LEU A 72 -3.76 16.79 4.50
N ALA A 73 -3.43 17.71 5.41
CA ALA A 73 -2.25 17.57 6.27
C ALA A 73 -2.31 16.29 7.13
N VAL A 74 -3.51 15.89 7.57
CA VAL A 74 -3.72 14.66 8.34
C VAL A 74 -3.41 13.39 7.56
N ASP A 75 -3.51 13.42 6.23
CA ASP A 75 -3.24 12.26 5.36
C ASP A 75 -1.74 11.98 5.19
N LYS A 76 -0.90 13.00 5.48
CA LYS A 76 0.57 12.89 5.38
C LYS A 76 1.21 12.25 6.61
N MET A 77 0.42 11.98 7.65
CA MET A 77 0.90 11.30 8.84
C MET A 77 1.34 9.87 8.45
N PRO A 78 2.60 9.48 8.74
CA PRO A 78 3.17 8.25 8.21
C PRO A 78 2.63 6.98 8.88
N VAL A 79 2.00 7.12 10.05
CA VAL A 79 1.41 6.02 10.81
C VAL A 79 -0.07 6.32 11.04
N THR A 80 -0.93 5.40 10.59
CA THR A 80 -2.38 5.49 10.71
C THR A 80 -2.95 4.23 11.36
N GLY A 81 -4.03 4.37 12.13
CA GLY A 81 -4.70 3.23 12.76
C GLY A 81 -6.17 3.51 13.05
N LEU A 82 -6.93 2.44 13.27
CA LEU A 82 -8.33 2.52 13.73
C LEU A 82 -8.39 2.17 15.21
N MET A 83 -9.14 2.96 15.97
CA MET A 83 -9.36 2.74 17.39
C MET A 83 -10.84 2.43 17.63
N LYS A 84 -11.12 1.39 18.41
CA LYS A 84 -12.46 1.05 18.88
C LYS A 84 -12.84 2.00 20.02
N VAL A 85 -14.04 2.57 19.95
CA VAL A 85 -14.53 3.56 20.94
C VAL A 85 -15.61 2.99 21.87
N HIS A 86 -15.98 1.73 21.73
CA HIS A 86 -16.83 0.91 22.61
C HIS A 86 -16.74 -0.55 22.18
#